data_AF-A0A2H9L3H5-F1
#
_entry.id   AF-A0A2H9L3H5-F1
#
_cell.length_a   1.000
_cell.length_b   1.000
_cell.length_c   1.000
_cell.angle_alpha   90.00
_cell.angle_beta   90.00
_cell.angle_gamma   90.00
#
_symmetry.space_group_name_H-M   'P 1'
#
loop_
_entity.id
_entity.type
_entity.pdbx_description
1 polymer ?
#
loop_
_entity_poly.entity_id
_entity_poly.type
_entity_poly.pdbx_seq_one_letter_code
_entity_poly.pdbx_strand_id
1 'polypeptide(L)' 'MATMTLSIPTDLKSKMDLFCEINWSAVAREAFVGKIKDLEFIKQFKAKSNFTEEDAIKLGRDLNKQLSKRRSI' A
#
# COMPACT_ATOMS: atom_id res chain seq x y z
N MET A 1 0.53 -25.05 -7.04
CA MET A 1 1.05 -23.68 -7.26
C MET A 1 0.53 -23.18 -8.59
N ALA A 2 0.24 -21.88 -8.70
CA ALA A 2 -0.14 -21.26 -9.98
C ALA A 2 1.08 -20.54 -10.57
N THR A 3 1.18 -20.52 -11.90
CA THR A 3 2.24 -19.80 -12.63
C THR A 3 1.67 -18.53 -13.23
N MET A 4 2.43 -17.43 -13.10
CA MET A 4 2.10 -16.14 -13.67
C MET A 4 3.28 -15.66 -14.51
N THR A 5 3.01 -15.17 -15.72
CA THR A 5 4.00 -14.52 -16.58
C THR A 5 3.77 -13.02 -16.53
N LEU A 6 4.82 -12.24 -16.29
CA LEU A 6 4.76 -10.79 -16.17
C LEU A 6 5.69 -10.15 -17.20
N SER A 7 5.18 -9.17 -17.94
CA SER A 7 6.00 -8.28 -18.75
C SER A 7 6.51 -7.14 -17.88
N ILE A 8 7.82 -6.91 -17.91
CA ILE A 8 8.46 -5.79 -17.21
C ILE A 8 9.25 -4.93 -18.22
N PRO A 9 9.47 -3.64 -17.92
CA PRO A 9 10.34 -2.80 -18.72
C PRO A 9 11.74 -3.41 -18.88
N THR A 10 12.32 -3.26 -20.08
CA THR A 10 13.63 -3.84 -20.39
C THR A 10 14.73 -3.29 -19.49
N ASP A 11 14.70 -2.00 -19.16
CA ASP A 11 15.68 -1.38 -18.27
C ASP A 11 15.63 -1.96 -16.85
N LEU A 12 14.43 -2.30 -16.36
CA LEU A 12 14.25 -2.94 -15.07
C LEU A 12 14.81 -4.37 -15.11
N LYS A 13 14.54 -5.12 -16.18
CA LYS A 13 15.10 -6.47 -16.35
C LYS A 13 16.63 -6.43 -16.33
N SER A 14 17.25 -5.50 -17.05
CA SER A 14 18.70 -5.32 -17.06
C SER A 14 19.27 -5.03 -15.67
N LYS A 15 18.60 -4.19 -14.87
CA LYS A 15 19.02 -3.93 -13.48
C LYS A 15 18.87 -5.17 -12.60
N MET A 16 17.78 -5.94 -12.77
CA MET A 16 17.56 -7.18 -12.02
C MET A 16 18.63 -8.23 -12.35
N ASP A 17 19.08 -8.30 -13.60
CA ASP A 17 20.12 -9.25 -14.04
C ASP A 17 21.51 -8.95 -13.48
N LEU A 18 21.77 -7.72 -13.04
CA LEU A 18 22.99 -7.37 -12.31
C LEU A 18 23.05 -8.01 -10.91
N PHE A 19 21.91 -8.42 -10.37
CA PHE A 19 21.77 -9.07 -9.06
C PHE A 19 21.17 -10.46 -9.24
N CYS A 20 21.88 -11.32 -9.98
CA CYS A 20 21.41 -12.66 -10.35
C CYS A 20 21.33 -13.63 -9.16
N GLU A 21 22.00 -13.31 -8.04
CA GLU A 21 21.91 -14.05 -6.78
C GLU A 21 20.54 -13.90 -6.09
N ILE A 22 19.74 -12.90 -6.47
CA ILE A 22 18.44 -12.64 -5.87
C ILE A 22 17.37 -13.54 -6.48
N ASN A 23 16.61 -14.23 -5.63
CA ASN A 23 15.39 -14.93 -6.03
C ASN A 23 14.25 -13.93 -6.24
N TRP A 24 14.20 -13.33 -7.43
CA TRP A 24 13.16 -12.37 -7.80
C TRP A 24 11.73 -12.90 -7.70
N SER A 25 11.53 -14.22 -7.84
CA SER A 25 10.22 -14.83 -7.64
C SER A 25 9.79 -14.80 -6.17
N ALA A 26 10.72 -14.92 -5.23
CA ALA A 26 10.43 -14.77 -3.80
C ALA A 26 10.06 -13.32 -3.46
N VAL A 27 10.85 -12.36 -3.95
CA VAL A 27 10.58 -10.91 -3.79
C VAL A 27 9.20 -10.55 -4.32
N ALA A 28 8.85 -11.03 -5.52
CA ALA A 28 7.54 -10.78 -6.11
C ALA A 28 6.40 -11.36 -5.25
N ARG A 29 6.54 -12.59 -4.75
CA ARG A 29 5.53 -13.22 -3.87
C ARG A 29 5.28 -12.40 -2.61
N GLU A 30 6.33 -11.95 -1.94
CA GLU A 30 6.20 -11.13 -0.73
C GLU A 30 5.52 -9.79 -1.02
N ALA A 31 5.92 -9.12 -2.11
CA ALA A 31 5.30 -7.87 -2.55
C ALA A 31 3.80 -8.04 -2.86
N PHE A 32 3.42 -9.13 -3.53
CA PHE A 32 2.00 -9.41 -3.83
C PHE A 32 1.20 -9.70 -2.56
N VAL A 33 1.73 -10.52 -1.64
CA VAL A 33 1.05 -10.81 -0.37
C VAL A 33 0.83 -9.53 0.43
N GLY A 34 1.85 -8.66 0.52
CA GLY A 34 1.73 -7.36 1.18
C GLY A 34 0.65 -6.50 0.53
N LYS A 35 0.70 -6.34 -0.79
CA LYS A 35 -0.27 -5.50 -1.52
C LYS A 35 -1.70 -6.01 -1.40
N ILE A 36 -1.91 -7.32 -1.44
CA ILE A 36 -3.24 -7.91 -1.25
C ILE A 36 -3.75 -7.63 0.16
N LYS A 37 -2.94 -7.81 1.20
CA LYS A 37 -3.33 -7.48 2.58
C LYS A 37 -3.75 -6.03 2.74
N ASP A 38 -2.99 -5.09 2.15
CA ASP A 38 -3.34 -3.66 2.19
C ASP A 38 -4.70 -3.40 1.51
N LEU A 39 -4.92 -4.01 0.35
CA LEU A 39 -6.17 -3.86 -0.40
C LEU A 39 -7.36 -4.50 0.33
N GLU A 40 -7.15 -5.66 0.96
CA GLU A 40 -8.17 -6.31 1.80
C GLU A 40 -8.50 -5.48 3.03
N PHE A 41 -7.50 -4.88 3.69
CA PHE A 41 -7.69 -3.97 4.80
C PHE A 41 -8.54 -2.76 4.38
N ILE A 42 -8.19 -2.11 3.27
CA ILE A 42 -8.96 -0.98 2.72
C ILE A 42 -10.39 -1.42 2.38
N LYS A 43 -10.55 -2.59 1.77
CA LYS A 43 -11.87 -3.11 1.40
C LYS A 43 -12.71 -3.42 2.63
N GLN A 44 -12.15 -4.05 3.66
CA GLN A 44 -12.86 -4.32 4.92
C GLN A 44 -13.18 -3.04 5.67
N PHE A 45 -12.23 -2.09 5.72
CA PHE A 45 -12.43 -0.77 6.29
C PHE A 45 -13.63 -0.12 5.62
N LYS A 46 -13.65 -0.06 4.27
CA LYS A 46 -14.76 0.52 3.50
C LYS A 46 -16.08 -0.26 3.64
N ALA A 47 -16.04 -1.59 3.68
CA ALA A 47 -17.24 -2.44 3.73
C ALA A 47 -17.97 -2.41 5.08
N LYS A 48 -17.25 -2.18 6.18
CA LYS A 48 -17.85 -2.02 7.53
C LYS A 48 -18.14 -0.56 7.89
N SER A 49 -17.93 0.35 6.95
CA SER A 49 -17.86 1.77 7.17
C SER A 49 -18.99 2.48 6.43
N ASN A 50 -19.86 3.15 7.17
CA ASN A 50 -20.68 4.25 6.63
C ASN A 50 -19.87 5.57 6.54
N PHE A 51 -18.54 5.52 6.72
CA PHE A 51 -17.66 6.68 6.70
C PHE A 51 -17.73 7.36 5.33
N THR A 52 -18.36 8.52 5.34
CA THR A 52 -18.55 9.36 4.16
C THR A 52 -17.34 10.28 3.96
N GLU A 53 -17.28 10.91 2.79
CA GLU A 53 -16.29 11.95 2.52
C GLU A 53 -16.40 13.12 3.51
N GLU A 54 -17.63 13.47 3.93
CA GLU A 54 -17.88 14.50 4.94
C GLU A 54 -17.29 14.13 6.30
N ASP A 55 -17.36 12.85 6.68
CA ASP A 55 -16.75 12.34 7.92
C ASP A 55 -15.23 12.42 7.86
N ALA A 56 -14.62 12.13 6.71
CA ALA A 56 -13.18 12.28 6.50
C ALA A 56 -12.72 13.74 6.65
N ILE A 57 -13.48 14.68 6.06
CA ILE A 57 -13.19 16.12 6.16
C ILE A 57 -13.37 16.62 7.60
N LYS A 58 -14.42 16.19 8.29
CA LYS A 58 -14.63 16.54 9.72
C LYS A 58 -13.51 16.00 10.59
N LEU A 59 -13.11 14.74 10.40
CA LEU A 59 -12.02 14.12 11.14
C LEU A 59 -10.70 14.87 10.92
N GLY A 60 -10.38 15.23 9.67
CA GLY A 60 -9.18 16.01 9.35
C GLY A 60 -9.18 17.40 10.01
N ARG A 61 -10.33 18.10 10.02
CA ARG A 61 -10.46 19.39 10.73
C ARG A 61 -10.29 19.24 12.24
N ASP A 62 -10.85 18.19 12.84
CA ASP A 62 -10.73 17.96 14.28
C ASP A 62 -9.29 17.63 14.69
N LEU A 63 -8.64 16.72 13.96
CA LEU A 63 -7.23 16.38 14.16
C LEU A 63 -6.33 17.62 14.04
N ASN A 64 -6.56 18.47 13.04
CA ASN A 64 -5.76 19.69 12.85
C ASN A 64 -5.95 20.69 14.00
N LYS A 65 -7.18 20.82 14.53
CA LYS A 65 -7.46 21.62 15.73
C LYS A 65 -6.75 21.06 16.97
N GLN A 66 -6.76 19.75 17.16
CA GLN A 66 -6.09 19.10 18.29
C GLN A 66 -4.56 19.21 18.21
N LEU A 67 -3.99 19.01 17.02
CA LEU A 67 -2.55 19.17 16.77
C LEU A 67 -2.10 20.62 16.96
N SER A 68 -2.90 21.58 16.51
CA SER A 68 -2.66 23.01 16.75
C SER A 68 -2.66 23.34 18.24
N LYS A 69 -3.64 22.83 19.01
CA LYS A 69 -3.67 22.99 20.47
C LYS A 69 -2.46 22.35 21.16
N ARG A 70 -1.98 21.19 20.70
CA ARG A 70 -0.76 20.54 21.23
C ARG A 70 0.54 21.29 20.89
N ARG A 71 0.62 21.96 19.74
CA ARG A 71 1.80 22.76 19.33
C ARG A 71 1.82 24.17 19.89
N SER A 72 0.74 24.62 20.54
CA SER A 72 0.64 25.95 21.15
C SER A 72 1.09 25.99 22.62
N ILE A 73 1.82 24.97 23.09
CA ILE A 73 2.45 24.88 24.42
C ILE A 73 3.96 24.86 24.23
#